data_AF-C5BG02-F1
#
_entry.id   AF-C5BG02-F1
#
_cell.length_a   1.000
_cell.length_b   1.000
_cell.length_c   1.000
_cell.angle_alpha   90.00
_cell.angle_beta   90.00
_cell.angle_gamma   90.00
#
_symmetry.space_group_name_H-M   'P 1'
#
loop_
_entity.id
_entity.type
_entity.pdbx_description
1 polymer ?
#
loop_
_entity_poly.entity_id
_entity_poly.type
_entity_poly.pdbx_seq_one_letter_code
_entity_poly.pdbx_strand_id
1 'polypeptide(L)'
;MQKTIHKTRDKNHARRLTAMLMLHRGDRVSDVARTLCCARSSLGRWINWFTLSGIEGLKSLPAGRSRRWPFEHICSLLRELVKHAPGDFDYQRSRWSTELMTIKINEITGFQ
;
A
#
# COMPACT_ATOMS: atom_id res chain seq x y z
N MET A 1 -7.32 -22.32 -5.04
CA MET A 1 -6.77 -21.82 -3.76
C MET A 1 -5.58 -22.63 -3.23
N GLN A 2 -5.64 -23.97 -3.14
CA GLN A 2 -4.51 -24.78 -2.59
C GLN A 2 -3.14 -24.49 -3.22
N LYS A 3 -3.05 -24.46 -4.56
CA LYS A 3 -1.80 -24.14 -5.26
C LYS A 3 -1.25 -22.74 -4.90
N THR A 4 -2.12 -21.80 -4.55
CA THR A 4 -1.76 -20.41 -4.20
C THR A 4 -1.25 -20.30 -2.76
N ILE A 5 -1.81 -21.10 -1.84
CA ILE A 5 -1.40 -21.15 -0.43
C ILE A 5 0.09 -21.53 -0.31
N HIS A 6 0.54 -22.53 -1.07
CA HIS A 6 1.93 -23.00 -1.00
C HIS A 6 2.93 -22.10 -1.74
N LYS A 7 2.45 -21.14 -2.56
CA LYS A 7 3.31 -20.22 -3.32
C LYS A 7 3.52 -18.87 -2.64
N THR A 8 2.60 -18.45 -1.78
CA THR A 8 2.72 -17.14 -1.13
C THR A 8 3.75 -17.15 -0.02
N ARG A 9 4.62 -16.13 0.02
CA ARG A 9 5.53 -15.88 1.15
C ARG A 9 4.82 -15.16 2.31
N ASP A 10 3.66 -14.56 2.05
CA ASP A 10 2.87 -13.86 3.06
C ASP A 10 2.05 -14.84 3.89
N LYS A 11 2.46 -15.03 5.15
CA LYS A 11 1.81 -15.89 6.13
C LYS A 11 0.35 -15.50 6.40
N ASN A 12 0.03 -14.21 6.39
CA ASN A 12 -1.34 -13.73 6.63
C ASN A 12 -2.22 -13.97 5.40
N HIS A 13 -1.66 -13.89 4.20
CA HIS A 13 -2.38 -14.30 2.97
C HIS A 13 -2.65 -15.80 2.97
N ALA A 14 -1.64 -16.63 3.28
CA ALA A 14 -1.80 -18.08 3.36
C ALA A 14 -2.87 -18.47 4.39
N ARG A 15 -2.87 -17.83 5.56
CA ARG A 15 -3.86 -18.07 6.63
C ARG A 15 -5.27 -17.72 6.20
N ARG A 16 -5.46 -16.57 5.53
CA ARG A 16 -6.77 -16.15 4.98
C ARG A 16 -7.28 -17.11 3.90
N LEU A 17 -6.41 -17.53 2.98
CA LEU A 17 -6.75 -18.53 1.96
C LEU A 17 -7.12 -19.89 2.57
N THR A 18 -6.42 -20.30 3.64
CA THR A 18 -6.73 -21.53 4.37
C THR A 18 -8.11 -21.45 5.00
N ALA A 19 -8.45 -20.30 5.60
CA ALA A 19 -9.79 -20.06 6.14
C ALA A 19 -10.88 -20.22 5.06
N MET A 20 -10.70 -19.60 3.89
CA MET A 20 -11.68 -19.74 2.79
C MET A 20 -11.78 -21.18 2.28
N LEU A 21 -10.67 -21.92 2.23
CA LEU A 21 -10.67 -23.31 1.81
C LEU A 21 -11.42 -24.21 2.80
N MET A 22 -11.23 -24.01 4.09
CA MET A 22 -11.96 -24.72 5.16
C MET A 22 -13.46 -24.45 5.09
N LEU A 23 -13.84 -23.16 4.97
CA LEU A 23 -15.24 -22.77 4.82
C LEU A 23 -15.88 -23.38 3.55
N HIS A 24 -15.15 -23.38 2.43
CA HIS A 24 -15.63 -23.98 1.19
C HIS A 24 -15.83 -25.50 1.29
N ARG A 25 -15.09 -26.19 2.19
CA ARG A 25 -15.28 -27.61 2.49
C ARG A 25 -16.46 -27.89 3.42
N GLY A 26 -17.13 -26.86 3.92
CA GLY A 26 -18.29 -26.97 4.80
C GLY A 26 -17.99 -26.80 6.29
N ASP A 27 -16.75 -26.47 6.67
CA ASP A 27 -16.40 -26.25 8.08
C ASP A 27 -17.17 -25.03 8.63
N ARG A 28 -17.64 -25.13 9.88
CA ARG A 28 -18.34 -24.01 10.53
C ARG A 28 -17.36 -22.90 10.88
N VAL A 29 -17.84 -21.66 10.85
CA VAL A 29 -17.05 -20.47 11.22
C VAL A 29 -16.41 -20.61 12.62
N SER A 30 -17.10 -21.24 13.58
CA SER A 30 -16.56 -21.52 14.92
C SER A 30 -15.33 -22.44 14.89
N ASP A 31 -15.37 -23.45 14.05
CA ASP A 31 -14.35 -24.51 13.99
C ASP A 31 -13.13 -24.00 13.23
N VAL A 32 -13.35 -23.23 12.17
CA VAL A 32 -12.30 -22.50 11.45
C VAL A 32 -11.62 -21.49 12.39
N ALA A 33 -12.40 -20.74 13.18
CA ALA A 33 -11.86 -19.75 14.12
C ALA A 33 -10.95 -20.40 15.17
N ARG A 34 -11.38 -21.55 15.72
CA ARG A 34 -10.62 -22.35 16.68
C ARG A 34 -9.35 -22.92 16.04
N THR A 35 -9.48 -23.56 14.88
CA THR A 35 -8.38 -24.21 14.17
C THR A 35 -7.29 -23.22 13.79
N LEU A 36 -7.69 -22.05 13.29
CA LEU A 36 -6.75 -21.00 12.92
C LEU A 36 -6.36 -20.11 14.10
N CYS A 37 -6.87 -20.34 15.32
CA CYS A 37 -6.66 -19.46 16.49
C CYS A 37 -6.88 -17.97 16.17
N CYS A 38 -8.04 -17.63 15.59
CA CYS A 38 -8.44 -16.23 15.32
C CYS A 38 -9.83 -15.93 15.88
N ALA A 39 -10.13 -14.65 16.10
CA ALA A 39 -11.47 -14.23 16.48
C ALA A 39 -12.47 -14.44 15.33
N ARG A 40 -13.72 -14.82 15.65
CA ARG A 40 -14.81 -14.95 14.67
C ARG A 40 -15.03 -13.68 13.84
N SER A 41 -14.82 -12.50 14.44
CA SER A 41 -14.90 -11.20 13.75
C SER A 41 -13.80 -11.00 12.69
N SER A 42 -12.67 -11.70 12.81
CA SER A 42 -11.64 -11.70 11.77
C SER A 42 -12.08 -12.51 10.56
N LEU A 43 -12.67 -13.69 10.78
CA LEU A 43 -13.26 -14.49 9.71
C LEU A 43 -14.38 -13.72 9.00
N GLY A 44 -15.28 -13.07 9.74
CA GLY A 44 -16.32 -12.23 9.13
C GLY A 44 -15.75 -11.15 8.19
N ARG A 45 -14.68 -10.46 8.60
CA ARG A 45 -13.99 -9.49 7.75
C ARG A 45 -13.36 -10.14 6.51
N TRP A 46 -12.71 -11.30 6.67
CA TRP A 46 -12.10 -11.99 5.55
C TRP A 46 -13.12 -12.53 4.54
N ILE A 47 -14.27 -13.03 5.03
CA ILE A 47 -15.40 -13.42 4.18
C ILE A 47 -15.89 -12.21 3.41
N ASN A 48 -16.11 -11.07 4.08
CA ASN A 48 -16.54 -9.85 3.42
C ASN A 48 -15.57 -9.40 2.32
N TRP A 49 -14.26 -9.39 2.60
CA TRP A 49 -13.24 -9.06 1.59
C TRP A 49 -13.25 -10.03 0.41
N PHE A 50 -13.43 -11.32 0.67
CA PHE A 50 -13.52 -12.34 -0.37
C PHE A 50 -14.78 -12.17 -1.22
N THR A 51 -15.93 -11.86 -0.61
CA THR A 51 -17.18 -11.62 -1.34
C THR A 51 -17.09 -10.37 -2.22
N LEU A 52 -16.44 -9.30 -1.73
CA LEU A 52 -16.33 -8.04 -2.46
C LEU A 52 -15.27 -8.06 -3.59
N SER A 53 -14.16 -8.77 -3.40
CA SER A 53 -12.98 -8.66 -4.27
C SER A 53 -12.29 -9.98 -4.56
N GLY A 54 -12.93 -11.11 -4.27
CA GLY A 54 -12.40 -12.45 -4.49
C GLY A 54 -11.08 -12.71 -3.77
N ILE A 55 -10.22 -13.50 -4.42
CA ILE A 55 -8.90 -13.88 -3.88
C ILE A 55 -7.97 -12.65 -3.73
N GLU A 56 -8.12 -11.65 -4.60
CA GLU A 56 -7.30 -10.44 -4.57
C GLU A 56 -7.54 -9.62 -3.30
N GLY A 57 -8.78 -9.56 -2.82
CA GLY A 57 -9.13 -8.92 -1.54
C GLY A 57 -8.48 -9.56 -0.30
N LEU A 58 -7.94 -10.77 -0.43
CA LEU A 58 -7.24 -11.46 0.65
C LEU A 58 -5.74 -11.19 0.67
N LYS A 59 -5.19 -10.40 -0.26
CA LYS A 59 -3.78 -9.98 -0.22
C LYS A 59 -3.53 -9.03 0.95
N SER A 60 -2.34 -9.07 1.53
CA SER A 60 -1.94 -8.02 2.48
C SER A 60 -1.60 -6.78 1.71
N LEU A 61 -2.04 -5.64 2.23
CA LEU A 61 -1.49 -4.36 1.82
C LEU A 61 -0.08 -4.23 2.37
N PRO A 62 0.79 -3.46 1.69
CA PRO A 62 2.10 -3.13 2.23
C PRO A 62 1.97 -2.50 3.62
N ALA A 63 2.86 -2.86 4.53
CA ALA A 63 2.87 -2.31 5.86
C ALA A 63 3.20 -0.80 5.84
N GLY A 64 2.57 -0.05 6.72
CA GLY A 64 2.77 1.39 6.86
C GLY A 64 1.86 2.23 5.97
N ARG A 65 1.98 3.55 6.11
CA ARG A 65 1.20 4.51 5.31
C ARG A 65 1.73 4.50 3.89
N SER A 66 0.82 4.52 2.91
CA SER A 66 1.20 4.77 1.52
C SER A 66 2.01 6.07 1.43
N ARG A 67 3.01 6.09 0.56
CA ARG A 67 3.80 7.30 0.32
C ARG A 67 2.85 8.38 -0.21
N ARG A 68 2.73 9.49 0.52
CA ARG A 68 1.81 10.59 0.17
C ARG A 68 2.24 11.32 -1.10
N TRP A 69 3.54 11.44 -1.31
CA TRP A 69 4.14 12.24 -2.35
C TRP A 69 4.50 11.37 -3.57
N PRO A 70 4.16 11.79 -4.81
CA PRO A 70 4.52 11.06 -6.02
C PRO A 70 6.02 11.17 -6.27
N PHE A 71 6.76 10.22 -5.73
CA PHE A 71 8.23 10.23 -5.72
C PHE A 71 8.83 10.41 -7.11
N GLU A 72 8.38 9.64 -8.10
CA GLU A 72 8.89 9.73 -9.48
C GLU A 72 8.68 11.12 -10.07
N HIS A 73 7.52 11.71 -9.83
CA HIS A 73 7.19 13.05 -10.32
C HIS A 73 8.09 14.11 -9.68
N ILE A 74 8.30 14.03 -8.36
CA ILE A 74 9.19 14.96 -7.63
C ILE A 74 10.64 14.78 -8.05
N CYS A 75 11.10 13.54 -8.23
CA CYS A 75 12.45 13.27 -8.72
C CYS A 75 12.66 13.83 -10.13
N SER A 76 11.68 13.71 -11.02
CA SER A 76 11.73 14.34 -12.34
C SER A 76 11.82 15.87 -12.22
N LEU A 77 10.98 16.47 -11.37
CA LEU A 77 10.95 17.91 -11.18
C LEU A 77 12.27 18.44 -10.59
N LEU A 78 12.84 17.76 -9.60
CA LEU A 78 14.14 18.10 -9.03
C LEU A 78 15.26 18.06 -10.08
N ARG A 79 15.25 17.06 -10.97
CA ARG A 79 16.24 16.97 -12.06
C ARG A 79 16.12 18.12 -13.05
N GLU A 80 14.90 18.58 -13.34
CA GLU A 80 14.70 19.75 -14.19
C GLU A 80 15.12 21.04 -13.48
N LEU A 81 14.73 21.24 -12.22
CA LEU A 81 15.08 22.46 -11.46
C LEU A 81 16.59 22.68 -11.35
N VAL A 82 17.38 21.62 -11.18
CA VAL A 82 18.84 21.72 -11.07
C VAL A 82 19.52 22.19 -12.36
N LYS A 83 18.85 22.09 -13.52
CA LYS A 83 19.38 22.62 -14.79
C LYS A 83 19.32 24.14 -14.88
N HIS A 84 18.55 24.78 -14.00
CA HIS A 84 18.30 26.21 -13.97
C HIS A 84 18.86 26.82 -12.67
N ALA A 85 19.23 28.10 -12.73
CA ALA A 85 19.58 28.85 -11.55
C ALA A 85 18.29 29.28 -10.83
N PRO A 86 18.29 29.43 -9.49
CA PRO A 86 17.11 29.98 -8.79
C PRO A 86 16.70 31.37 -9.30
N GLY A 87 17.67 32.15 -9.80
CA GLY A 87 17.40 33.45 -10.43
C GLY A 87 16.55 33.38 -11.70
N ASP A 88 16.51 32.23 -12.39
CA ASP A 88 15.62 32.01 -13.55
C ASP A 88 14.14 31.95 -13.13
N PHE A 89 13.87 31.86 -11.82
CA PHE A 89 12.53 31.81 -11.22
C PHE A 89 12.29 32.98 -10.26
N ASP A 90 12.95 34.12 -10.49
CA ASP A 90 12.84 35.35 -9.69
C ASP A 90 13.32 35.23 -8.23
N TYR A 91 14.04 34.17 -7.87
CA TYR A 91 14.63 34.04 -6.54
C TYR A 91 15.97 34.78 -6.44
N GLN A 92 16.11 35.63 -5.42
CA GLN A 92 17.38 36.31 -5.07
C GLN A 92 18.34 35.36 -4.33
N ARG A 93 18.64 34.22 -4.93
CA ARG A 93 19.55 33.19 -4.41
C ARG A 93 20.42 32.65 -5.54
N SER A 94 21.71 32.46 -5.25
CA SER A 94 22.66 31.91 -6.21
C SER A 94 22.64 30.38 -6.29
N ARG A 95 22.04 29.70 -5.30
CA ARG A 95 22.02 28.23 -5.19
C ARG A 95 20.68 27.74 -4.70
N TRP A 96 20.31 26.55 -5.15
CA TRP A 96 19.19 25.80 -4.58
C TRP A 96 19.51 25.37 -3.15
N SER A 97 18.62 25.71 -2.21
CA SER A 97 18.53 25.05 -0.90
C SER A 97 17.38 24.05 -0.93
N THR A 98 17.39 23.08 -0.02
CA THR A 98 16.26 22.13 0.11
C THR A 98 14.96 22.86 0.39
N GLU A 99 14.98 23.89 1.23
CA GLU A 99 13.84 24.74 1.53
C GLU A 99 13.30 25.44 0.27
N LEU A 100 14.17 26.07 -0.52
CA LEU A 100 13.77 26.78 -1.73
C LEU A 100 13.23 25.82 -2.80
N MET A 101 13.83 24.63 -2.92
CA MET A 101 13.30 23.57 -3.78
C MET A 101 11.92 23.11 -3.30
N THR A 102 11.71 22.95 -2.00
CA THR A 102 10.40 22.59 -1.45
C THR A 102 9.35 23.65 -1.76
N ILE A 103 9.66 24.94 -1.57
CA ILE A 103 8.76 26.04 -1.93
C ILE A 103 8.38 25.95 -3.42
N LYS A 104 9.38 25.84 -4.31
CA LYS A 104 9.13 25.79 -5.75
C LYS A 104 8.35 24.55 -6.18
N ILE A 105 8.66 23.38 -5.60
CA ILE A 105 7.91 22.15 -5.86
C ILE A 105 6.46 22.29 -5.41
N ASN A 106 6.21 22.89 -4.25
CA ASN A 106 4.85 23.11 -3.75
C ASN A 106 4.08 24.10 -4.64
N GLU A 107 4.73 25.17 -5.13
CA GLU A 107 4.13 26.09 -6.11
C GLU A 107 3.70 25.37 -7.40
N ILE A 108 4.54 24.46 -7.91
CA ILE A 108 4.30 23.76 -9.19
C ILE A 108 3.24 22.65 -9.03
N THR A 109 3.28 21.94 -7.90
CA THR A 109 2.50 20.70 -7.71
C THR A 109 1.25 20.87 -6.86
N GLY A 110 1.16 21.93 -6.06
CA GLY A 110 0.07 22.14 -5.09
C GLY A 110 0.03 21.14 -3.94
N PHE A 111 1.07 20.32 -3.75
CA PHE A 111 1.12 19.38 -2.63
C PHE A 111 1.34 20.11 -1.29
N GLN A 112 0.51 19.78 -0.29
CA GLN A 112 0.63 20.21 1.11
C GLN A 112 0.78 19.00 2.05
#